data_AF-A0A2N0TLZ3-F1
#
_entry.id   AF-A0A2N0TLZ3-F1
#
_cell.length_a   1.000
_cell.length_b   1.000
_cell.length_c   1.000
_cell.angle_alpha   90.00
_cell.angle_beta   90.00
_cell.angle_gamma   90.00
#
_symmetry.space_group_name_H-M   'P 1'
#
loop_
_entity.id
_entity.type
_entity.pdbx_description
1 polymer ?
#
loop_
_entity_poly.entity_id
_entity_poly.type
_entity_poly.pdbx_seq_one_letter_code
_entity_poly.pdbx_strand_id
1 'polypeptide(L)'
;MNKILLITVFTLTSLNFYSQSNKDELLEKDIAGIVEEIKFMYHYDQATREYLHFQTFDKNITDSIESLSKEMRDNRSNFTPVNSDSLKNKIWNTYINPMDQIHTERMIEITQKYGFPSAQRLKKFSKDSIDFNPLILLIHSPSRFSKELIEIAEYEKSKDRIKKCDFGYLLWHLKGRSDFQPMLDKGYEMAKNEDGTFSLKAVDCE
;
A
#
# COMPACT_ATOMS: atom_id res chain seq x y z
N MET A 1 17.96 42.46 28.29
CA MET A 1 18.38 41.69 27.10
C MET A 1 17.97 40.21 27.12
N ASN A 2 16.89 39.79 27.81
CA ASN A 2 16.53 38.36 27.93
C ASN A 2 15.12 37.98 27.44
N LYS A 3 14.42 38.86 26.71
CA LYS A 3 13.09 38.54 26.12
C LYS A 3 13.10 38.39 24.60
N ILE A 4 14.13 38.90 23.92
CA ILE A 4 14.25 38.82 22.45
C ILE A 4 14.83 37.46 22.02
N LEU A 5 15.59 36.78 22.89
CA LEU A 5 16.20 35.48 22.58
C LEU A 5 15.20 34.30 22.60
N LEU A 6 14.05 34.45 23.26
CA LEU A 6 13.02 33.39 23.31
C LEU A 6 12.15 33.32 22.05
N ILE A 7 12.11 34.39 21.25
CA ILE A 7 11.29 34.45 20.02
C ILE A 7 12.07 33.85 18.82
N THR A 8 13.41 33.93 18.84
CA THR A 8 14.27 33.31 17.81
C THR A 8 14.40 31.80 17.96
N VAL A 9 14.18 31.23 19.15
CA VAL A 9 14.18 29.77 19.34
C VAL A 9 12.83 29.13 18.97
N PHE A 10 11.73 29.89 19.05
CA PHE A 10 10.40 29.40 18.63
C PHE A 10 10.15 29.43 17.11
N THR A 11 11.04 30.09 16.35
CA THR A 11 10.95 30.18 14.88
C THR A 11 11.84 29.17 14.16
N LEU A 12 12.67 28.40 14.87
CA LEU A 12 13.48 27.33 14.28
C LEU A 12 12.82 25.94 14.36
N THR A 13 11.73 25.82 15.12
CA THR A 13 10.87 24.62 15.14
C THR A 13 9.59 24.81 14.32
N SER A 14 9.49 25.90 13.54
CA SER A 14 8.47 26.02 12.51
C SER A 14 8.77 25.03 11.38
N LEU A 15 8.35 23.79 11.61
CA LEU A 15 7.59 23.02 10.64
C LEU A 15 8.27 22.93 9.27
N ASN A 16 8.94 21.80 9.02
CA ASN A 16 9.22 21.32 7.67
C ASN A 16 7.91 20.95 6.94
N PHE A 17 6.95 21.88 6.89
CA PHE A 17 5.92 21.93 5.87
C PHE A 17 6.61 22.31 4.57
N TYR A 18 7.35 21.36 4.00
CA TYR A 18 7.69 21.44 2.59
C TYR A 18 6.37 21.65 1.85
N SER A 19 6.24 22.79 1.19
CA SER A 19 5.15 23.04 0.25
C SER A 19 5.03 21.83 -0.67
N GLN A 20 3.81 21.46 -1.06
CA GLN A 20 3.55 20.35 -1.98
C GLN A 20 4.47 20.41 -3.21
N SER A 21 4.71 21.61 -3.73
CA SER A 21 5.63 21.88 -4.84
C SER A 21 7.02 21.32 -4.61
N ASN A 22 7.58 21.47 -3.40
CA ASN A 22 8.95 21.07 -3.09
C ASN A 22 9.07 19.54 -3.00
N LYS A 23 8.02 18.86 -2.53
CA LYS A 23 7.99 17.40 -2.46
C LYS A 23 7.78 16.75 -3.84
N ASP A 24 6.96 17.36 -4.69
CA ASP A 24 6.77 16.92 -6.06
C ASP A 24 8.05 17.13 -6.90
N GLU A 25 8.71 18.28 -6.79
CA GLU A 25 10.00 18.55 -7.45
C GLU A 25 11.08 17.56 -6.99
N LEU A 26 11.14 17.28 -5.68
CA LEU A 26 12.08 16.32 -5.12
C LEU A 26 11.77 14.88 -5.60
N LEU A 27 10.50 14.51 -5.70
CA LEU A 27 10.09 13.21 -6.23
C LEU A 27 10.46 13.09 -7.71
N GLU A 28 10.21 14.11 -8.51
CA GLU A 28 10.54 14.15 -9.94
C GLU A 28 12.06 13.98 -10.17
N LYS A 29 12.87 14.65 -9.36
CA LYS A 29 14.33 14.53 -9.41
C LYS A 29 14.83 13.11 -9.15
N ASP A 30 14.23 12.42 -8.18
CA ASP A 30 14.69 11.10 -7.72
C ASP A 30 13.83 9.95 -8.30
N ILE A 31 12.96 10.23 -9.27
CA ILE A 31 11.85 9.32 -9.65
C ILE A 31 12.31 7.93 -10.10
N ALA A 32 13.41 7.83 -10.84
CA ALA A 32 13.89 6.56 -11.38
C ALA A 32 14.22 5.56 -10.25
N GLY A 33 14.98 6.01 -9.25
CA GLY A 33 15.34 5.18 -8.10
C GLY A 33 14.13 4.85 -7.22
N ILE A 34 13.21 5.80 -7.03
CA ILE A 34 11.99 5.58 -6.25
C ILE A 34 11.07 4.56 -6.93
N VAL A 35 10.91 4.64 -8.25
CA VAL A 35 10.11 3.67 -9.01
C VAL A 35 10.75 2.29 -8.94
N GLU A 36 12.06 2.18 -9.16
CA GLU A 36 12.78 0.91 -9.09
C GLU A 36 12.65 0.25 -7.71
N GLU A 37 12.86 1.02 -6.64
CA GLU A 37 12.79 0.54 -5.27
C GLU A 37 11.37 0.08 -4.89
N ILE A 38 10.34 0.89 -5.16
CA ILE A 38 8.96 0.52 -4.84
C ILE A 38 8.49 -0.67 -5.70
N LYS A 39 8.90 -0.72 -6.96
CA LYS A 39 8.63 -1.85 -7.86
C LYS A 39 9.22 -3.15 -7.31
N PHE A 40 10.47 -3.12 -6.84
CA PHE A 40 11.10 -4.26 -6.19
C PHE A 40 10.32 -4.71 -4.95
N MET A 41 10.02 -3.78 -4.03
CA MET A 41 9.27 -4.10 -2.80
C MET A 41 7.91 -4.73 -3.10
N TYR A 42 7.18 -4.16 -4.06
CA TYR A 42 5.88 -4.66 -4.47
C TYR A 42 5.96 -6.07 -5.07
N HIS A 43 6.86 -6.31 -6.01
CA HIS A 43 6.97 -7.63 -6.63
C HIS A 43 7.48 -8.69 -5.66
N TYR A 44 8.35 -8.34 -4.73
CA TYR A 44 8.73 -9.24 -3.64
C TYR A 44 7.50 -9.64 -2.80
N ASP A 45 6.71 -8.65 -2.36
CA ASP A 45 5.49 -8.88 -1.58
C ASP A 45 4.49 -9.79 -2.30
N GLN A 46 4.19 -9.50 -3.56
CA GLN A 46 3.26 -10.30 -4.35
C GLN A 46 3.79 -11.72 -4.60
N ALA A 47 5.03 -11.85 -5.08
CA ALA A 47 5.59 -13.14 -5.49
C ALA A 47 5.75 -14.11 -4.30
N THR A 48 6.12 -13.61 -3.12
CA THR A 48 6.25 -14.45 -1.91
C THR A 48 4.92 -14.95 -1.39
N ARG A 49 3.86 -14.15 -1.50
CA ARG A 49 2.48 -14.56 -1.15
C ARG A 49 1.91 -15.52 -2.18
N GLU A 50 2.08 -15.23 -3.48
CA GLU A 50 1.67 -16.12 -4.58
C GLU A 50 2.33 -17.50 -4.49
N TYR A 51 3.59 -17.57 -4.07
CA TYR A 51 4.30 -18.84 -3.87
C TYR A 51 3.57 -19.79 -2.88
N LEU A 52 2.89 -19.26 -1.87
CA LEU A 52 2.12 -20.10 -0.93
C LEU A 52 0.95 -20.81 -1.60
N HIS A 53 0.41 -20.22 -2.67
CA HIS A 53 -0.74 -20.72 -3.41
C HIS A 53 -0.35 -21.55 -4.63
N PHE A 54 0.72 -21.15 -5.32
CA PHE A 54 1.09 -21.71 -6.61
C PHE A 54 2.44 -22.43 -6.63
N GLN A 55 3.23 -22.35 -5.56
CA GLN A 55 4.58 -22.93 -5.44
C GLN A 55 5.53 -22.53 -6.57
N THR A 56 5.34 -21.32 -7.12
CA THR A 56 6.20 -20.76 -8.16
C THR A 56 6.32 -19.25 -7.97
N PHE A 57 7.44 -18.70 -8.42
CA PHE A 57 7.65 -17.25 -8.54
C PHE A 57 7.47 -16.76 -9.98
N ASP A 58 7.16 -17.64 -10.93
CA ASP A 58 6.95 -17.28 -12.32
C ASP A 58 5.56 -16.65 -12.50
N LYS A 59 5.54 -15.33 -12.70
CA LYS A 59 4.31 -14.56 -12.87
C LYS A 59 3.48 -15.00 -14.08
N ASN A 60 4.11 -15.46 -15.16
CA ASN A 60 3.36 -15.94 -16.33
C ASN A 60 2.55 -17.20 -15.98
N ILE A 61 3.12 -18.04 -15.12
CA ILE A 61 2.42 -19.20 -14.59
C ILE A 61 1.28 -18.71 -13.69
N THR A 62 1.52 -17.80 -12.75
CA THR A 62 0.45 -17.34 -11.84
C THR A 62 -0.70 -16.62 -12.57
N ASP A 63 -0.39 -15.73 -13.52
CA ASP A 63 -1.37 -15.06 -14.38
C ASP A 63 -2.20 -16.06 -15.21
N SER A 64 -1.55 -17.08 -15.76
CA SER A 64 -2.25 -18.13 -16.52
C SER A 64 -3.22 -18.92 -15.66
N ILE A 65 -3.05 -18.95 -14.34
CA ILE A 65 -3.93 -19.64 -13.40
C ILE A 65 -5.07 -18.72 -12.96
N GLU A 66 -4.72 -17.50 -12.60
CA GLU A 66 -5.68 -16.51 -12.09
C GLU A 66 -6.74 -16.16 -13.13
N SER A 67 -6.36 -16.23 -14.43
CA SER A 67 -7.26 -16.05 -15.57
C SER A 67 -8.23 -17.23 -15.83
N LEU A 68 -8.07 -18.36 -15.15
CA LEU A 68 -8.97 -19.51 -15.30
C LEU A 68 -10.31 -19.27 -14.58
N SER A 69 -11.36 -19.94 -15.06
CA SER A 69 -12.63 -20.00 -14.33
C SER A 69 -12.43 -20.66 -12.97
N LYS A 70 -13.30 -20.34 -12.01
CA LYS A 70 -13.25 -20.95 -10.66
C LYS A 70 -13.29 -22.49 -10.73
N GLU A 71 -14.19 -23.03 -11.54
CA GLU A 71 -14.29 -24.48 -11.76
C GLU A 71 -12.97 -25.09 -12.27
N MET A 72 -12.31 -24.42 -13.23
CA MET A 72 -11.03 -24.87 -13.75
C MET A 72 -9.90 -24.76 -12.72
N ARG A 73 -9.93 -23.77 -11.83
CA ARG A 73 -8.95 -23.66 -10.73
C ARG A 73 -9.16 -24.76 -9.69
N ASP A 74 -10.39 -24.99 -9.29
CA ASP A 74 -10.76 -25.97 -8.26
C ASP A 74 -10.47 -27.42 -8.73
N ASN A 75 -10.58 -27.69 -10.04
CA ASN A 75 -10.38 -29.02 -10.63
C ASN A 75 -8.94 -29.29 -11.14
N ARG A 76 -8.01 -28.35 -11.04
CA ARG A 76 -6.66 -28.50 -11.59
C ARG A 76 -5.73 -29.20 -10.61
N SER A 77 -5.27 -30.39 -10.96
CA SER A 77 -4.39 -31.25 -10.14
C SER A 77 -2.98 -30.72 -9.89
N ASN A 78 -2.54 -29.68 -10.62
CA ASN A 78 -1.13 -29.28 -10.69
C ASN A 78 -0.79 -28.01 -9.88
N PHE A 79 -1.75 -27.38 -9.22
CA PHE A 79 -1.47 -26.36 -8.21
C PHE A 79 -1.60 -26.99 -6.85
N THR A 80 -0.47 -27.35 -6.30
CA THR A 80 -0.41 -27.77 -4.92
C THR A 80 -0.02 -26.53 -4.14
N PRO A 81 -0.96 -25.82 -3.48
CA PRO A 81 -0.54 -24.85 -2.47
C PRO A 81 0.44 -25.52 -1.52
N VAL A 82 1.27 -24.76 -0.83
CA VAL A 82 2.16 -25.34 0.18
C VAL A 82 1.31 -26.13 1.17
N ASN A 83 1.29 -27.47 1.13
CA ASN A 83 0.30 -28.25 1.90
C ASN A 83 0.56 -28.20 3.40
N SER A 84 1.83 -28.10 3.80
CA SER A 84 2.23 -28.10 5.20
C SER A 84 1.99 -26.73 5.84
N ASP A 85 1.05 -26.66 6.78
CA ASP A 85 0.81 -25.44 7.56
C ASP A 85 2.04 -25.04 8.37
N SER A 86 2.85 -25.99 8.84
CA SER A 86 4.14 -25.70 9.48
C SER A 86 5.10 -24.98 8.53
N LEU A 87 5.17 -25.43 7.27
CA LEU A 87 6.00 -24.78 6.26
C LEU A 87 5.44 -23.41 5.88
N LYS A 88 4.12 -23.26 5.68
CA LYS A 88 3.49 -21.95 5.46
C LYS A 88 3.85 -20.97 6.58
N ASN A 89 3.66 -21.38 7.83
CA ASN A 89 3.96 -20.56 9.00
C ASN A 89 5.44 -20.18 9.05
N LYS A 90 6.34 -21.12 8.71
CA LYS A 90 7.78 -20.83 8.61
C LYS A 90 8.07 -19.80 7.52
N ILE A 91 7.47 -19.94 6.33
CA ILE A 91 7.65 -18.99 5.23
C ILE A 91 7.16 -17.60 5.63
N TRP A 92 5.95 -17.51 6.21
CA TRP A 92 5.39 -16.27 6.73
C TRP A 92 6.31 -15.59 7.73
N ASN A 93 6.76 -16.33 8.74
CA ASN A 93 7.58 -15.77 9.82
C ASN A 93 9.02 -15.43 9.38
N THR A 94 9.54 -16.10 8.36
CA THR A 94 10.95 -15.95 7.95
C THR A 94 11.11 -14.95 6.80
N TYR A 95 10.16 -14.88 5.87
CA TYR A 95 10.31 -14.12 4.63
C TYR A 95 9.27 -13.01 4.47
N ILE A 96 8.00 -13.29 4.77
CA ILE A 96 6.92 -12.32 4.51
C ILE A 96 6.86 -11.26 5.62
N ASN A 97 6.61 -11.66 6.87
CA ASN A 97 6.44 -10.72 7.98
C ASN A 97 7.66 -9.80 8.22
N PRO A 98 8.92 -10.29 8.16
CA PRO A 98 10.08 -9.41 8.30
C PRO A 98 10.19 -8.39 7.16
N MET A 99 9.85 -8.78 5.93
CA MET A 99 9.89 -7.88 4.79
C MET A 99 8.73 -6.90 4.79
N ASP A 100 7.53 -7.31 5.24
CA ASP A 100 6.41 -6.39 5.48
C ASP A 100 6.81 -5.27 6.44
N GLN A 101 7.57 -5.59 7.50
CA GLN A 101 8.16 -4.58 8.39
C GLN A 101 9.10 -3.64 7.64
N ILE A 102 10.10 -4.18 6.93
CA ILE A 102 11.13 -3.38 6.26
C ILE A 102 10.52 -2.49 5.19
N HIS A 103 9.60 -3.03 4.37
CA HIS A 103 8.89 -2.28 3.35
C HIS A 103 8.00 -1.19 3.97
N THR A 104 7.37 -1.44 5.12
CA THR A 104 6.59 -0.43 5.83
C THR A 104 7.46 0.72 6.31
N GLU A 105 8.55 0.43 7.02
CA GLU A 105 9.51 1.43 7.50
C GLU A 105 10.03 2.26 6.32
N ARG A 106 10.38 1.59 5.22
CA ARG A 106 10.87 2.26 4.01
C ARG A 106 9.81 3.14 3.35
N MET A 107 8.57 2.68 3.26
CA MET A 107 7.47 3.47 2.72
C MET A 107 7.15 4.69 3.59
N ILE A 108 7.31 4.60 4.92
CA ILE A 108 7.21 5.74 5.83
C ILE A 108 8.29 6.77 5.50
N GLU A 109 9.55 6.35 5.37
CA GLU A 109 10.66 7.25 5.00
C GLU A 109 10.43 7.95 3.65
N ILE A 110 10.03 7.17 2.62
CA ILE A 110 9.71 7.70 1.29
C ILE A 110 8.57 8.71 1.39
N THR A 111 7.51 8.39 2.14
CA THR A 111 6.35 9.27 2.30
C THR A 111 6.72 10.56 3.06
N GLN A 112 7.50 10.45 4.12
CA GLN A 112 7.99 11.60 4.88
C GLN A 112 8.86 12.53 4.03
N LYS A 113 9.69 11.98 3.13
CA LYS A 113 10.56 12.77 2.25
C LYS A 113 9.83 13.34 1.03
N TYR A 114 9.13 12.50 0.27
CA TYR A 114 8.58 12.81 -1.05
C TYR A 114 7.06 13.00 -1.07
N GLY A 115 6.38 12.72 0.04
CA GLY A 115 4.94 12.50 0.05
C GLY A 115 4.59 11.12 -0.50
N PHE A 116 3.38 10.63 -0.20
CA PHE A 116 2.97 9.29 -0.57
C PHE A 116 3.02 9.10 -2.09
N PRO A 117 3.88 8.21 -2.60
CA PRO A 117 4.14 8.06 -4.02
C PRO A 117 3.03 7.22 -4.67
N SER A 118 1.80 7.73 -4.72
CA SER A 118 0.69 6.99 -5.34
C SER A 118 0.99 6.63 -6.79
N ALA A 119 0.36 5.56 -7.30
CA ALA A 119 0.56 5.12 -8.68
C ALA A 119 0.32 6.26 -9.69
N GLN A 120 -0.64 7.17 -9.42
CA GLN A 120 -0.88 8.35 -10.23
C GLN A 120 0.30 9.34 -10.20
N ARG A 121 0.88 9.62 -9.03
CA ARG A 121 2.06 10.50 -8.91
C ARG A 121 3.28 9.87 -9.58
N LEU A 122 3.50 8.58 -9.40
CA LEU A 122 4.60 7.88 -10.07
C LEU A 122 4.44 7.93 -11.60
N LYS A 123 3.24 7.70 -12.13
CA LYS A 123 2.94 7.84 -13.57
C LYS A 123 3.12 9.26 -14.09
N LYS A 124 2.86 10.27 -13.26
CA LYS A 124 3.02 11.68 -13.64
C LYS A 124 4.49 12.04 -13.87
N PHE A 125 5.41 11.52 -13.05
CA PHE A 125 6.82 11.93 -13.05
C PHE A 125 7.75 10.91 -13.75
N SER A 126 7.35 9.64 -13.83
CA SER A 126 8.15 8.59 -14.45
C SER A 126 7.81 8.38 -15.92
N LYS A 127 8.81 7.92 -16.69
CA LYS A 127 8.61 7.41 -18.05
C LYS A 127 8.33 5.91 -18.09
N ASP A 128 8.52 5.22 -16.97
CA ASP A 128 8.34 3.78 -16.87
C ASP A 128 6.87 3.40 -16.74
N SER A 129 6.52 2.21 -17.20
CA SER A 129 5.20 1.64 -16.94
C SER A 129 5.03 1.33 -15.46
N ILE A 130 4.07 1.99 -14.82
CA ILE A 130 3.69 1.70 -13.44
C ILE A 130 2.59 0.63 -13.43
N ASP A 131 3.03 -0.61 -13.26
CA ASP A 131 2.26 -1.86 -13.18
C ASP A 131 2.00 -2.33 -11.73
N PHE A 132 2.32 -1.50 -10.75
CA PHE A 132 2.18 -1.78 -9.33
C PHE A 132 1.38 -0.69 -8.59
N ASN A 133 0.83 -1.04 -7.42
CA ASN A 133 0.15 -0.09 -6.53
C ASN A 133 0.89 0.02 -5.18
N PRO A 134 1.58 1.14 -4.90
CA PRO A 134 2.31 1.35 -3.65
C PRO A 134 1.46 1.26 -2.38
N LEU A 135 0.14 1.44 -2.49
CA LEU A 135 -0.79 1.31 -1.36
C LEU A 135 -0.75 -0.09 -0.74
N ILE A 136 -0.49 -1.13 -1.55
CA ILE A 136 -0.45 -2.52 -1.08
C ILE A 136 0.63 -2.73 -0.01
N LEU A 137 1.77 -2.05 -0.12
CA LEU A 137 2.84 -2.12 0.88
C LEU A 137 2.41 -1.58 2.25
N LEU A 138 1.50 -0.59 2.27
CA LEU A 138 0.94 -0.04 3.51
C LEU A 138 -0.22 -0.89 4.07
N ILE A 139 -0.95 -1.58 3.18
CA ILE A 139 -2.04 -2.49 3.56
C ILE A 139 -1.48 -3.74 4.28
N HIS A 140 -0.32 -4.23 3.85
CA HIS A 140 0.34 -5.38 4.45
C HIS A 140 1.20 -5.02 5.68
N SER A 141 1.20 -3.77 6.12
CA SER A 141 1.99 -3.34 7.26
C SER A 141 1.62 -4.07 8.56
N PRO A 142 2.62 -4.43 9.39
CA PRO A 142 2.37 -4.98 10.72
C PRO A 142 1.54 -4.02 11.59
N SER A 143 0.61 -4.55 12.39
CA SER A 143 -0.35 -3.77 13.19
C SER A 143 0.28 -2.75 14.15
N ARG A 144 1.54 -2.94 14.56
CA ARG A 144 2.26 -1.95 15.38
C ARG A 144 2.46 -0.61 14.69
N PHE A 145 2.43 -0.56 13.36
CA PHE A 145 2.52 0.68 12.57
C PHE A 145 1.15 1.35 12.37
N SER A 146 0.03 0.71 12.73
CA SER A 146 -1.32 1.20 12.42
C SER A 146 -1.55 2.64 12.86
N LYS A 147 -1.12 3.02 14.07
CA LYS A 147 -1.33 4.38 14.58
C LYS A 147 -0.59 5.42 13.74
N GLU A 148 0.71 5.20 13.50
CA GLU A 148 1.55 6.09 12.70
C GLU A 148 1.06 6.19 11.25
N LEU A 149 0.70 5.06 10.64
CA LEU A 149 0.21 5.03 9.27
C LEU A 149 -1.16 5.70 9.11
N ILE A 150 -2.03 5.67 10.11
CA ILE A 150 -3.29 6.43 10.09
C ILE A 150 -3.00 7.93 10.06
N GLU A 151 -2.10 8.41 10.92
CA GLU A 151 -1.70 9.84 10.97
C GLU A 151 -1.06 10.29 9.65
N ILE A 152 -0.17 9.47 9.08
CA ILE A 152 0.43 9.71 7.77
C ILE A 152 -0.63 9.72 6.66
N ALA A 153 -1.53 8.74 6.63
CA ALA A 153 -2.54 8.62 5.59
C ALA A 153 -3.54 9.78 5.61
N GLU A 154 -3.94 10.24 6.80
CA GLU A 154 -4.77 11.44 6.96
C GLU A 154 -4.07 12.69 6.41
N TYR A 155 -2.80 12.88 6.74
CA TYR A 155 -2.02 13.98 6.22
C TYR A 155 -1.88 13.91 4.69
N GLU A 156 -1.52 12.75 4.14
CA GLU A 156 -1.31 12.58 2.70
C GLU A 156 -2.63 12.66 1.90
N LYS A 157 -3.77 12.26 2.48
CA LYS A 157 -5.10 12.55 1.91
C LYS A 157 -5.40 14.06 1.92
N SER A 158 -5.06 14.78 2.99
CA SER A 158 -5.23 16.25 3.04
C SER A 158 -4.38 17.01 2.01
N LYS A 159 -3.33 16.36 1.49
CA LYS A 159 -2.46 16.84 0.40
C LYS A 159 -2.83 16.31 -0.97
N ASP A 160 -3.97 15.62 -1.08
CA ASP A 160 -4.47 15.03 -2.32
C ASP A 160 -3.48 14.07 -3.00
N ARG A 161 -2.68 13.35 -2.19
CA ARG A 161 -1.73 12.34 -2.69
C ARG A 161 -2.26 10.92 -2.58
N ILE A 162 -3.32 10.72 -1.79
CA ILE A 162 -4.08 9.47 -1.67
C ILE A 162 -5.52 9.75 -2.12
N LYS A 163 -6.06 8.93 -3.01
CA LYS A 163 -7.46 9.03 -3.44
C LYS A 163 -8.43 8.69 -2.31
N LYS A 164 -9.67 9.17 -2.38
CA LYS A 164 -10.66 8.96 -1.31
C LYS A 164 -10.91 7.47 -1.02
N CYS A 165 -11.14 6.68 -2.06
CA CYS A 165 -11.33 5.24 -1.92
C CYS A 165 -10.07 4.52 -1.41
N ASP A 166 -8.89 4.83 -1.96
CA ASP A 166 -7.62 4.26 -1.49
C ASP A 166 -7.40 4.54 0.01
N PHE A 167 -7.74 5.75 0.45
CA PHE A 167 -7.67 6.11 1.86
C PHE A 167 -8.64 5.30 2.72
N GLY A 168 -9.90 5.18 2.30
CA GLY A 168 -10.90 4.36 3.00
C GLY A 168 -10.48 2.90 3.12
N TYR A 169 -9.96 2.33 2.03
CA TYR A 169 -9.48 0.97 1.99
C TYR A 169 -8.25 0.76 2.89
N LEU A 170 -7.29 1.68 2.87
CA LEU A 170 -6.15 1.64 3.79
C LEU A 170 -6.59 1.71 5.25
N LEU A 171 -7.50 2.64 5.60
CA LEU A 171 -8.01 2.76 6.97
C LEU A 171 -8.71 1.48 7.44
N TRP A 172 -9.45 0.82 6.57
CA TRP A 172 -10.10 -0.46 6.88
C TRP A 172 -9.07 -1.53 7.28
N HIS A 173 -7.97 -1.65 6.54
CA HIS A 173 -6.87 -2.56 6.87
C HIS A 173 -6.18 -2.17 8.18
N LEU A 174 -5.80 -0.90 8.35
CA LEU A 174 -5.09 -0.42 9.53
C LEU A 174 -5.92 -0.53 10.83
N LYS A 175 -7.25 -0.50 10.71
CA LYS A 175 -8.21 -0.70 11.82
C LYS A 175 -8.60 -2.16 12.05
N GLY A 176 -7.96 -3.11 11.36
CA GLY A 176 -8.13 -4.54 11.62
C GLY A 176 -9.30 -5.21 10.87
N ARG A 177 -9.91 -4.53 9.90
CA ARG A 177 -10.92 -5.07 8.96
C ARG A 177 -12.23 -5.58 9.58
N SER A 178 -12.49 -5.25 10.84
CA SER A 178 -13.68 -5.72 11.56
C SER A 178 -14.97 -4.98 11.17
N ASP A 179 -14.86 -3.79 10.58
CA ASP A 179 -15.98 -2.92 10.23
C ASP A 179 -15.69 -2.19 8.92
N PHE A 180 -16.64 -2.20 7.98
CA PHE A 180 -16.51 -1.56 6.68
C PHE A 180 -16.74 -0.04 6.70
N GLN A 181 -17.14 0.56 7.82
CA GLN A 181 -17.38 2.01 7.88
C GLN A 181 -16.25 2.90 7.35
N PRO A 182 -14.94 2.60 7.58
CA PRO A 182 -13.88 3.41 6.99
C PRO A 182 -13.93 3.50 5.46
N MET A 183 -14.43 2.46 4.78
CA MET A 183 -14.64 2.45 3.34
C MET A 183 -15.95 3.13 2.97
N LEU A 184 -17.04 2.85 3.69
CA LEU A 184 -18.37 3.42 3.40
C LEU A 184 -18.38 4.95 3.53
N ASP A 185 -17.71 5.48 4.56
CA ASP A 185 -17.50 6.91 4.75
C ASP A 185 -16.64 7.56 3.65
N LYS A 186 -15.96 6.74 2.83
CA LYS A 186 -14.92 7.15 1.88
C LYS A 186 -15.14 6.58 0.48
N GLY A 187 -16.38 6.66 0.01
CA GLY A 187 -16.67 6.50 -1.42
C GLY A 187 -17.02 5.09 -1.85
N TYR A 188 -17.26 4.19 -0.88
CA TYR A 188 -17.79 2.86 -1.15
C TYR A 188 -19.25 2.75 -0.73
N GLU A 189 -19.98 1.88 -1.41
CA GLU A 189 -21.34 1.50 -1.05
C GLU A 189 -21.49 -0.02 -0.97
N MET A 190 -22.39 -0.48 -0.11
CA MET A 190 -22.85 -1.87 -0.10
C MET A 190 -23.88 -2.06 -1.21
N ALA A 191 -23.47 -2.66 -2.32
CA ALA A 191 -24.35 -2.98 -3.44
C ALA A 191 -24.86 -4.42 -3.34
N LYS A 192 -26.15 -4.62 -3.60
CA LYS A 192 -26.73 -5.97 -3.73
C LYS A 192 -26.42 -6.53 -5.11
N ASN A 193 -25.92 -7.76 -5.15
CA ASN A 193 -25.63 -8.52 -6.36
C ASN A 193 -26.91 -9.24 -6.86
N GLU A 194 -26.88 -9.71 -8.11
CA GLU A 194 -28.00 -10.42 -8.75
C GLU A 194 -28.38 -11.73 -8.02
N ASP A 195 -27.40 -12.39 -7.42
CA ASP A 195 -27.58 -13.62 -6.62
C ASP A 195 -28.08 -13.34 -5.19
N GLY A 196 -28.36 -12.09 -4.85
CA GLY A 196 -28.83 -11.66 -3.54
C GLY A 196 -27.73 -11.43 -2.49
N THR A 197 -26.46 -11.66 -2.82
CA THR A 197 -25.32 -11.34 -1.97
C THR A 197 -25.03 -9.83 -1.98
N PHE A 198 -24.14 -9.35 -1.10
CA PHE A 198 -23.71 -7.95 -1.09
C PHE A 198 -22.21 -7.84 -1.38
N SER A 199 -21.83 -6.81 -2.12
CA SER A 199 -20.43 -6.46 -2.40
C SER A 199 -20.18 -4.97 -2.13
N LEU A 200 -18.98 -4.65 -1.67
CA LEU A 200 -18.52 -3.26 -1.63
C LEU A 200 -18.17 -2.82 -3.04
N LYS A 201 -18.75 -1.70 -3.48
CA LYS A 201 -18.44 -1.07 -4.77
C LYS A 201 -17.94 0.35 -4.53
N ALA A 202 -16.84 0.68 -5.18
CA ALA A 202 -16.37 2.05 -5.29
C ALA A 202 -17.35 2.86 -6.15
N VAL A 203 -17.89 3.94 -5.60
CA VAL A 203 -18.88 4.82 -6.26
C VAL A 203 -18.42 6.27 -6.37
N ASP A 204 -17.56 6.74 -5.46
CA ASP A 204 -17.05 8.12 -5.43
C ASP A 204 -15.63 8.18 -4.85
N CYS A 205 -14.62 8.09 -5.72
CA CYS A 205 -13.22 7.91 -5.31
C CYS A 205 -12.33 9.15 -5.43
N GLU A 206 -12.88 10.27 -5.88
CA GLU A 206 -12.15 11.53 -6.00
C GLU A 206 -12.10 12.25 -4.63
#